data_AF-A0A9E3TSL1-F1
#
_entry.id   AF-A0A9E3TSL1-F1
#
_cell.length_a   1.000
_cell.length_b   1.000
_cell.length_c   1.000
_cell.angle_alpha   90.00
_cell.angle_beta   90.00
_cell.angle_gamma   90.00
#
_symmetry.space_group_name_H-M   'P 1'
#
loop_
_entity.id
_entity.type
_entity.pdbx_description
1 polymer ?
#
loop_
_entity_poly.entity_id
_entity_poly.type
_entity_poly.pdbx_seq_one_letter_code
_entity_poly.pdbx_strand_id
1 'polypeptide(L)'
;MDEVKKKVLMAVFAAPSSLLPIFGGLGALAVSWAGGGNAYLFIAGVAGVAGGVGLMAYRWAFGLEKLTASAFTEINAQQRQEQEDKLDSLEAKLRGDRDPRTQTYLRHLRELYRDFQSDLNEGRVSASARTVLMDVENLFRAAVKHLEQSYHLWETASRMAGEPRRAMLEAREQVVQEVHKSVEHVSKIIEQFHTFRVKEDESELAKLRQELDNTMQAARRAEERVAAFGKPSNYDISEFE
;
A
#
# COMPACT_ATOMS: atom_id res chain seq x y z
N MET A 1 23.60 -16.43 3.07
CA MET A 1 22.65 -17.06 2.12
C MET A 1 21.45 -17.49 2.93
N ASP A 2 20.34 -16.79 2.73
CA ASP A 2 19.26 -16.60 3.70
C ASP A 2 18.42 -17.85 3.98
N GLU A 3 18.16 -18.04 5.27
CA GLU A 3 17.24 -19.02 5.86
C GLU A 3 15.83 -18.98 5.23
N VAL A 4 15.45 -17.82 4.71
CA VAL A 4 14.23 -17.56 3.93
C VAL A 4 14.21 -18.36 2.62
N LYS A 5 15.32 -18.40 1.87
CA LYS A 5 15.42 -19.16 0.62
C LYS A 5 15.27 -20.67 0.86
N LYS A 6 15.79 -21.16 1.99
CA LYS A 6 15.71 -22.58 2.40
C LYS A 6 14.28 -22.99 2.79
N LYS A 7 13.57 -22.14 3.54
CA LYS A 7 12.15 -22.37 3.90
C LYS A 7 11.23 -22.38 2.69
N VAL A 8 11.43 -21.45 1.74
CA VAL A 8 10.63 -21.39 0.51
C VAL A 8 10.88 -22.60 -0.39
N LEU A 9 12.15 -23.04 -0.53
CA LEU A 9 12.49 -24.26 -1.29
C LEU A 9 11.90 -25.53 -0.67
N MET A 10 11.89 -25.66 0.66
CA MET A 10 11.27 -26.80 1.35
C MET A 10 9.74 -26.82 1.18
N ALA A 11 9.08 -25.66 1.27
CA ALA A 11 7.63 -25.58 1.13
C ALA A 11 7.15 -25.94 -0.29
N VAL A 12 7.95 -25.65 -1.32
CA VAL A 12 7.66 -26.03 -2.72
C VAL A 12 7.86 -27.53 -2.97
N PHE A 13 8.79 -28.18 -2.25
CA PHE A 13 9.07 -29.61 -2.39
C PHE A 13 8.18 -30.53 -1.56
N ALA A 14 7.44 -30.02 -0.57
CA ALA A 14 6.68 -30.83 0.40
C ALA A 14 5.20 -31.11 0.01
N ALA A 15 4.74 -30.75 -1.19
CA ALA A 15 3.36 -31.02 -1.62
C ALA A 15 3.23 -32.45 -2.24
N PRO A 16 2.45 -33.38 -1.64
CA PRO A 16 2.39 -34.79 -2.08
C PRO A 16 1.82 -35.01 -3.50
N SER A 17 1.03 -34.06 -4.01
CA SER A 17 0.31 -34.20 -5.28
C SER A 17 1.15 -33.92 -6.53
N SER A 18 2.34 -33.32 -6.39
CA SER A 18 3.28 -33.09 -7.51
C SER A 18 4.39 -34.15 -7.60
N LEU A 19 4.62 -34.92 -6.54
CA LEU A 19 5.64 -35.97 -6.49
C LEU A 19 5.16 -37.26 -7.16
N LEU A 20 3.87 -37.59 -7.07
CA LEU A 20 3.28 -38.81 -7.63
C LEU A 20 3.48 -38.98 -9.15
N PRO A 21 3.25 -37.97 -10.01
CA PRO A 21 3.46 -38.11 -11.45
C PRO A 21 4.96 -38.20 -11.83
N ILE A 22 5.82 -37.46 -11.11
CA ILE A 22 7.26 -37.41 -11.40
C ILE A 22 7.93 -38.73 -11.00
N PHE A 23 7.65 -39.26 -9.81
CA PHE A 23 8.18 -40.57 -9.40
C PHE A 23 7.53 -41.73 -10.16
N GLY A 24 6.25 -41.63 -10.51
CA GLY A 24 5.59 -42.62 -11.39
C GLY A 24 6.19 -42.65 -12.80
N GLY A 25 6.47 -41.49 -13.39
CA GLY A 25 7.10 -41.36 -14.70
C GLY A 25 8.56 -41.82 -14.73
N LEU A 26 9.35 -41.46 -13.70
CA LEU A 26 10.73 -41.94 -13.54
C LEU A 26 10.79 -43.46 -13.29
N GLY A 27 9.85 -44.01 -12.52
CA GLY A 27 9.72 -45.45 -12.30
C GLY A 27 9.38 -46.21 -13.58
N ALA A 28 8.42 -45.72 -14.37
CA ALA A 28 8.06 -46.31 -15.66
C ALA A 28 9.21 -46.28 -16.68
N LEU A 29 10.01 -45.21 -16.69
CA LEU A 29 11.21 -45.10 -17.54
C LEU A 29 12.30 -46.08 -17.13
N ALA A 30 12.55 -46.25 -15.83
CA ALA A 30 13.52 -47.21 -15.31
C ALA A 30 13.13 -48.65 -15.65
N VAL A 31 11.84 -49.01 -15.49
CA VAL A 31 11.30 -50.32 -15.88
C VAL A 31 11.37 -50.54 -17.40
N SER A 32 11.08 -49.51 -18.19
CA SER A 32 11.17 -49.58 -19.65
C SER A 32 12.60 -49.82 -20.15
N TRP A 33 13.60 -49.23 -19.49
CA TRP A 33 15.01 -49.38 -19.86
C TRP A 33 15.55 -50.76 -19.44
N ALA A 34 15.18 -51.25 -18.25
CA ALA A 34 15.61 -52.55 -17.76
C ALA A 34 14.90 -53.75 -18.43
N GLY A 35 13.66 -53.56 -18.91
CA GLY A 35 12.82 -54.62 -19.50
C GLY A 35 12.94 -54.80 -21.01
N GLY A 36 13.93 -54.18 -21.67
CA GLY A 36 14.16 -54.34 -23.12
C GLY A 36 13.44 -53.36 -24.04
N GLY A 37 12.97 -52.21 -23.53
CA GLY A 37 12.50 -51.09 -24.36
C GLY A 37 11.06 -51.22 -24.87
N ASN A 38 10.08 -51.12 -23.97
CA ASN A 38 8.67 -51.05 -24.35
C ASN A 38 8.26 -49.60 -24.68
N ALA A 39 8.00 -49.32 -25.96
CA ALA A 39 7.66 -47.99 -26.48
C ALA A 39 6.46 -47.32 -25.77
N TYR A 40 5.45 -48.08 -25.35
CA TYR A 40 4.29 -47.54 -24.64
C TYR A 40 4.64 -47.08 -23.23
N LEU A 41 5.52 -47.79 -22.52
CA LEU A 41 5.99 -47.40 -21.19
C LEU A 41 6.94 -46.20 -21.25
N PHE A 42 7.75 -46.10 -22.31
CA PHE A 42 8.61 -44.95 -22.54
C PHE A 42 7.78 -43.67 -22.80
N ILE A 43 6.77 -43.73 -23.68
CA ILE A 43 5.90 -42.58 -23.96
C ILE A 43 5.08 -42.20 -22.73
N ALA A 44 4.52 -43.17 -21.99
CA ALA A 44 3.80 -42.90 -20.74
C ALA A 44 4.72 -42.26 -19.68
N GLY A 45 5.97 -42.71 -19.59
CA GLY A 45 6.98 -42.15 -18.69
C GLY A 45 7.36 -40.71 -19.05
N VAL A 46 7.65 -40.43 -20.32
CA VAL A 46 7.94 -39.07 -20.81
C VAL A 46 6.73 -38.15 -20.64
N ALA A 47 5.52 -38.61 -20.96
CA ALA A 47 4.29 -37.84 -20.78
C ALA A 47 4.01 -37.53 -19.31
N GLY A 48 4.26 -38.47 -18.39
CA GLY A 48 4.12 -38.26 -16.95
C GLY A 48 5.13 -37.23 -16.40
N VAL A 49 6.39 -37.31 -16.84
CA VAL A 49 7.43 -36.33 -16.46
C VAL A 49 7.10 -34.96 -17.05
N ALA A 50 6.77 -34.88 -18.34
CA ALA A 50 6.43 -33.62 -19.01
C ALA A 50 5.16 -32.98 -18.44
N GLY A 51 4.13 -33.78 -18.12
CA GLY A 51 2.91 -33.32 -17.47
C GLY A 51 3.16 -32.82 -16.04
N GLY A 52 4.00 -33.52 -15.27
CA GLY A 52 4.41 -33.09 -13.93
C GLY A 52 5.18 -31.78 -13.95
N VAL A 53 6.15 -31.64 -14.87
CA VAL A 53 6.92 -30.40 -15.08
C VAL A 53 6.01 -29.27 -15.57
N GLY A 54 5.06 -29.55 -16.46
CA GLY A 54 4.09 -28.59 -16.96
C GLY A 54 3.15 -28.06 -15.88
N LEU A 55 2.61 -28.93 -15.03
CA LEU A 55 1.78 -28.53 -13.89
C LEU A 55 2.58 -27.74 -12.84
N MET A 56 3.85 -28.09 -12.64
CA MET A 56 4.74 -27.37 -11.74
C MET A 56 5.09 -25.98 -12.28
N ALA A 57 5.36 -25.86 -13.58
CA ALA A 57 5.58 -24.58 -14.26
C ALA A 57 4.31 -23.71 -14.26
N TYR A 58 3.13 -24.31 -14.48
CA TYR A 58 1.84 -23.61 -14.39
C TYR A 58 1.57 -23.08 -12.98
N ARG A 59 1.82 -23.87 -11.93
CA ARG A 59 1.72 -23.41 -10.53
C ARG A 59 2.78 -22.38 -10.16
N TRP A 60 3.98 -22.44 -10.73
CA TRP A 60 5.01 -21.44 -10.52
C TRP A 60 4.61 -20.10 -11.16
N ALA A 61 4.13 -20.12 -12.41
CA ALA A 61 3.68 -18.94 -13.13
C ALA A 61 2.43 -18.28 -12.51
N PHE A 62 1.46 -19.06 -12.02
CA PHE A 62 0.18 -18.54 -11.51
C PHE A 62 -0.01 -18.62 -9.98
N GLY A 63 0.88 -19.31 -9.24
CA GLY A 63 0.77 -19.51 -7.79
C GLY A 63 1.73 -18.66 -6.95
N LEU A 64 2.77 -18.10 -7.56
CA LEU A 64 3.70 -17.16 -6.91
C LEU A 64 3.00 -15.88 -6.46
N GLU A 65 1.99 -15.41 -7.18
CA GLU A 65 1.25 -14.19 -6.84
C GLU A 65 0.52 -14.32 -5.50
N LYS A 66 -0.08 -15.49 -5.22
CA LYS A 66 -0.82 -15.73 -3.97
C LYS A 66 0.11 -15.99 -2.79
N LEU A 67 1.20 -16.75 -2.98
CA LEU A 67 2.17 -17.02 -1.91
C LEU A 67 3.01 -15.78 -1.55
N THR A 68 3.36 -14.95 -2.53
CA THR A 68 4.09 -13.70 -2.29
C THR A 68 3.18 -12.65 -1.66
N ALA A 69 1.91 -12.56 -2.09
CA ALA A 69 0.93 -11.66 -1.47
C ALA A 69 0.69 -12.02 0.00
N SER A 70 0.46 -13.30 0.34
CA SER A 70 0.20 -13.72 1.72
C SER A 70 1.41 -13.52 2.64
N ALA A 71 2.62 -13.85 2.18
CA ALA A 71 3.85 -13.61 2.94
C ALA A 71 4.12 -12.11 3.13
N PHE A 72 3.85 -11.29 2.11
CA PHE A 72 4.03 -9.84 2.20
C PHE A 72 2.99 -9.18 3.12
N THR A 73 1.74 -9.66 3.13
CA THR A 73 0.71 -9.18 4.06
C THR A 73 1.02 -9.56 5.51
N GLU A 74 1.53 -10.77 5.75
CA GLU A 74 1.85 -11.24 7.09
C GLU A 74 3.07 -10.50 7.67
N ILE A 75 4.10 -10.28 6.87
CA ILE A 75 5.29 -9.49 7.27
C ILE A 75 4.89 -8.03 7.58
N ASN A 76 4.06 -7.41 6.74
CA ASN A 76 3.62 -6.04 6.99
C ASN A 76 2.71 -5.92 8.22
N ALA A 77 1.86 -6.93 8.48
CA ALA A 77 1.03 -6.96 9.67
C ALA A 77 1.88 -7.08 10.95
N GLN A 78 2.88 -7.97 10.95
CA GLN A 78 3.81 -8.11 12.08
C GLN A 78 4.59 -6.81 12.34
N GLN A 79 5.12 -6.16 11.30
CA GLN A 79 5.84 -4.89 11.45
C GLN A 79 4.95 -3.77 11.99
N ARG A 80 3.68 -3.69 11.55
CA ARG A 80 2.72 -2.72 12.10
C ARG A 80 2.43 -3.00 13.57
N GLN A 81 2.23 -4.27 13.93
CA GLN A 81 1.95 -4.63 15.31
C GLN A 81 3.13 -4.33 16.24
N GLU A 82 4.37 -4.62 15.82
CA GLU A 82 5.57 -4.24 16.57
C GLU A 82 5.70 -2.72 16.76
N GLN A 83 5.27 -1.92 15.77
CA GLN A 83 5.26 -0.47 15.90
C GLN A 83 4.20 -0.01 16.90
N GLU A 84 2.97 -0.54 16.82
CA GLU A 84 1.90 -0.22 17.78
C GLU A 84 2.29 -0.61 19.22
N ASP A 85 2.89 -1.78 19.41
CA ASP A 85 3.37 -2.24 20.72
C ASP A 85 4.42 -1.29 21.31
N LYS A 86 5.32 -0.75 20.47
CA LYS A 86 6.30 0.26 20.89
C LYS A 86 5.62 1.56 21.31
N LEU A 87 4.62 2.03 20.56
CA LEU A 87 3.87 3.24 20.88
C LEU A 87 3.06 3.07 22.17
N ASP A 88 2.45 1.90 22.38
CA ASP A 88 1.74 1.57 23.62
C ASP A 88 2.69 1.53 24.82
N SER A 89 3.88 0.95 24.64
CA SER A 89 4.91 0.95 25.67
C SER A 89 5.38 2.36 26.02
N LEU A 90 5.47 3.26 25.04
CA LEU A 90 5.81 4.66 25.24
C LEU A 90 4.69 5.39 25.96
N GLU A 91 3.44 5.21 25.55
CA GLU A 91 2.28 5.81 26.21
C GLU A 91 2.23 5.42 27.68
N ALA A 92 2.45 4.13 27.99
CA ALA A 92 2.51 3.62 29.35
C ALA A 92 3.62 4.29 30.18
N LYS A 93 4.79 4.56 29.59
CA LYS A 93 5.87 5.30 30.25
C LYS A 93 5.47 6.77 30.48
N LEU A 94 4.94 7.44 29.47
CA LEU A 94 4.53 8.84 29.55
C LEU A 94 3.43 9.08 30.61
N ARG A 95 2.60 8.08 30.94
CA ARG A 95 1.67 8.18 32.08
C ARG A 95 2.36 8.45 33.42
N GLY A 96 3.61 8.01 33.58
CA GLY A 96 4.39 8.20 34.79
C GLY A 96 5.07 9.57 34.90
N ASP A 97 5.20 10.33 33.81
CA ASP A 97 6.09 11.49 33.70
C ASP A 97 5.54 12.80 34.30
N ARG A 98 4.32 12.73 34.86
CA ARG A 98 3.56 13.85 35.46
C ARG A 98 3.34 15.05 34.52
N ASP A 99 3.41 14.87 33.20
CA ASP A 99 3.06 15.88 32.21
C ASP A 99 1.97 15.36 31.26
N PRO A 100 0.72 15.83 31.37
CA PRO A 100 -0.37 15.35 30.51
C PRO A 100 -0.20 15.72 29.03
N ARG A 101 0.66 16.69 28.70
CA ARG A 101 0.88 17.16 27.33
C ARG A 101 1.57 16.09 26.49
N THR A 102 2.53 15.35 27.04
CA THR A 102 3.30 14.33 26.32
C THR A 102 2.39 13.21 25.81
N GLN A 103 1.45 12.76 26.65
CA GLN A 103 0.42 11.79 26.29
C GLN A 103 -0.53 12.33 25.22
N THR A 104 -0.97 13.59 25.37
CA THR A 104 -1.88 14.23 24.41
C THR A 104 -1.24 14.35 23.03
N TYR A 105 0.03 14.75 22.97
CA TYR A 105 0.76 14.86 21.70
C TYR A 105 1.00 13.49 21.06
N LEU A 106 1.35 12.46 21.84
CA LEU A 106 1.48 11.11 21.31
C LEU A 106 0.16 10.62 20.69
N ARG A 107 -0.96 10.82 21.39
CA ARG A 107 -2.28 10.41 20.89
C ARG A 107 -2.64 11.16 19.60
N HIS A 108 -2.48 12.48 19.56
CA HIS A 108 -2.76 13.25 18.36
C HIS A 108 -1.88 12.80 17.18
N LEU A 109 -0.58 12.54 17.41
CA LEU A 109 0.30 12.00 16.37
C LEU A 109 -0.19 10.65 15.83
N ARG A 110 -0.63 9.74 16.72
CA ARG A 110 -1.18 8.44 16.33
C ARG A 110 -2.44 8.58 15.49
N GLU A 111 -3.37 9.44 15.92
CA GLU A 111 -4.62 9.72 15.21
C GLU A 111 -4.34 10.28 13.82
N LEU A 112 -3.54 11.35 13.73
CA LEU A 112 -3.16 11.98 12.45
C LEU A 112 -2.49 11.00 11.49
N TYR A 113 -1.54 10.20 11.98
CA TYR A 113 -0.83 9.22 11.16
C TYR A 113 -1.77 8.10 10.69
N ARG A 114 -2.64 7.60 11.56
CA ARG A 114 -3.60 6.55 11.22
C ARG A 114 -4.63 7.02 10.21
N ASP A 115 -5.18 8.21 10.39
CA ASP A 115 -6.18 8.78 9.49
C ASP A 115 -5.57 8.99 8.10
N PHE A 116 -4.37 9.57 8.05
CA PHE A 116 -3.64 9.76 6.80
C PHE A 116 -3.31 8.43 6.10
N GLN A 117 -2.90 7.40 6.85
CA GLN A 117 -2.63 6.08 6.30
C GLN A 117 -3.92 5.39 5.80
N SER A 118 -5.05 5.58 6.47
CA SER A 118 -6.35 5.06 6.04
C SER A 118 -6.74 5.66 4.69
N ASP A 119 -6.65 6.97 4.54
CA ASP A 119 -6.99 7.65 3.29
C ASP A 119 -6.16 7.13 2.10
N LEU A 120 -4.86 6.91 2.31
CA LEU A 120 -3.97 6.33 1.30
C LEU A 120 -4.38 4.90 0.90
N ASN A 121 -4.69 4.04 1.87
CA ASN A 121 -5.06 2.64 1.62
C ASN A 121 -6.38 2.50 0.88
N GLU A 122 -7.31 3.42 1.12
CA GLU A 122 -8.61 3.46 0.45
C GLU A 122 -8.51 3.98 -1.00
N GLY A 123 -7.30 4.26 -1.49
CA GLY A 123 -7.07 4.75 -2.84
C GLY A 123 -7.65 6.14 -3.07
N ARG A 124 -7.99 6.87 -1.98
CA ARG A 124 -8.54 8.23 -2.03
C ARG A 124 -7.47 9.27 -2.41
N VAL A 125 -6.31 8.82 -2.86
CA VAL A 125 -5.10 9.62 -2.91
C VAL A 125 -4.21 9.27 -4.10
N SER A 126 -3.72 10.29 -4.80
CA SER A 126 -2.87 10.19 -6.00
C SER A 126 -1.40 9.84 -5.67
N ALA A 127 -0.63 9.49 -6.71
CA ALA A 127 0.79 9.11 -6.59
C ALA A 127 1.67 10.16 -5.90
N SER A 128 1.34 11.45 -6.02
CA SER A 128 2.05 12.57 -5.39
C SER A 128 2.01 12.51 -3.86
N ALA A 129 1.01 11.85 -3.28
CA ALA A 129 0.90 11.70 -1.84
C ALA A 129 1.86 10.67 -1.25
N ARG A 130 2.47 9.80 -2.08
CA ARG A 130 3.50 8.88 -1.60
C ARG A 130 4.74 9.62 -1.10
N THR A 131 5.09 10.74 -1.72
CA THR A 131 6.20 11.59 -1.25
C THR A 131 5.84 12.27 0.07
N VAL A 132 4.63 12.83 0.15
CA VAL A 132 4.09 13.45 1.38
C VAL A 132 4.03 12.43 2.53
N LEU A 133 3.69 11.17 2.23
CA LEU A 133 3.70 10.09 3.21
C LEU A 133 5.06 9.88 3.86
N MET A 134 6.13 9.87 3.06
CA MET A 134 7.47 9.69 3.61
C MET A 134 7.84 10.84 4.56
N ASP A 135 7.46 12.07 4.21
CA ASP A 135 7.72 13.25 5.05
C ASP A 135 6.91 13.20 6.35
N VAL A 136 5.63 12.86 6.27
CA VAL A 136 4.73 12.66 7.44
C VAL A 136 5.26 11.53 8.33
N GLU A 137 5.69 10.41 7.76
CA GLU A 137 6.21 9.27 8.50
C GLU A 137 7.55 9.60 9.20
N ASN A 138 8.42 10.38 8.54
CA ASN A 138 9.66 10.85 9.13
C ASN A 138 9.42 11.82 10.30
N LEU A 139 8.50 12.78 10.13
CA LEU A 139 8.10 13.71 11.19
C LEU A 139 7.47 12.99 12.37
N PHE A 140 6.58 12.02 12.11
CA PHE A 140 5.99 11.17 13.13
C PHE A 140 7.06 10.44 13.94
N ARG A 141 7.99 9.74 13.27
CA ARG A 141 9.08 9.01 13.95
C ARG A 141 9.99 9.94 14.75
N ALA A 142 10.32 11.10 14.21
CA ALA A 142 11.13 12.09 14.93
C ALA A 142 10.40 12.57 16.19
N ALA A 143 9.12 12.92 16.09
CA ALA A 143 8.33 13.39 17.22
C ALA A 143 8.17 12.32 18.32
N VAL A 144 7.94 11.05 17.95
CA VAL A 144 7.93 9.92 18.89
C VAL A 144 9.27 9.78 19.62
N LYS A 145 10.39 9.86 18.89
CA LYS A 145 11.73 9.82 19.49
C LYS A 145 12.00 10.99 20.43
N HIS A 146 11.50 12.19 20.11
CA HIS A 146 11.59 13.34 21.00
C HIS A 146 10.74 13.14 22.26
N LEU A 147 9.57 12.51 22.18
CA LEU A 147 8.78 12.14 23.35
C LEU A 147 9.52 11.13 24.24
N GLU A 148 10.16 10.11 23.67
CA GLU A 148 11.04 9.19 24.40
C GLU A 148 12.18 9.93 25.12
N GLN A 149 12.83 10.86 24.42
CA GLN A 149 13.89 11.69 25.01
C GLN A 149 13.35 12.56 26.15
N SER A 150 12.15 13.13 26.01
CA SER A 150 11.51 13.94 27.06
C SER A 150 11.26 13.12 28.33
N TYR A 151 10.89 11.85 28.17
CA TYR A 151 10.74 10.90 29.27
C TYR A 151 12.08 10.61 29.96
N HIS A 152 13.13 10.35 29.19
CA HIS A 152 14.47 10.12 29.74
C HIS A 152 15.02 11.33 30.50
N LEU A 153 14.79 12.54 30.01
CA LEU A 153 15.16 13.78 30.70
C LEU A 153 14.40 13.91 32.03
N TRP A 154 13.11 13.60 32.05
CA TRP A 154 12.32 13.59 33.27
C TRP A 154 12.82 12.54 34.28
N GLU A 155 13.06 11.31 33.84
CA GLU A 155 13.56 10.22 34.68
C GLU A 155 14.95 10.53 35.27
N THR A 156 15.81 11.17 34.47
CA THR A 156 17.13 11.62 34.94
C THR A 156 16.97 12.73 35.97
N ALA A 157 16.12 13.72 35.68
CA ALA A 157 15.83 14.83 36.59
C ALA A 157 15.22 14.36 37.92
N SER A 158 14.40 13.29 37.92
CA SER A 158 13.78 12.77 39.13
C SER A 158 14.77 12.13 40.10
N ARG A 159 15.97 11.77 39.63
CA ARG A 159 17.07 11.21 40.44
C ARG A 159 18.07 12.27 40.91
N MET A 160 17.88 13.53 40.51
CA MET A 160 18.77 14.65 40.80
C MET A 160 18.14 15.65 41.76
N ALA A 161 18.94 16.56 42.32
CA ALA A 161 18.48 17.69 43.14
C ALA A 161 19.24 18.98 42.76
N GLY A 162 18.68 20.14 43.10
CA GLY A 162 19.34 21.44 42.89
C GLY A 162 19.36 21.92 41.44
N GLU A 163 20.42 22.63 41.05
CA GLU A 163 20.60 23.20 39.69
C GLU A 163 20.60 22.14 38.57
N PRO A 164 21.32 21.00 38.67
CA PRO A 164 21.31 20.00 37.61
C PRO A 164 19.92 19.47 37.27
N ARG A 165 19.06 19.31 38.29
CA ARG A 165 17.65 18.93 38.09
C ARG A 165 16.89 19.98 37.28
N ARG A 166 17.10 21.26 37.58
CA ARG A 166 16.42 22.36 36.86
C ARG A 166 16.83 22.40 35.40
N ALA A 167 18.14 22.28 35.11
CA ALA A 167 18.66 22.24 33.75
C ALA A 167 18.05 21.08 32.92
N MET A 168 17.90 19.88 33.52
CA MET A 168 17.27 18.75 32.84
C MET A 168 15.78 18.97 32.56
N LEU A 169 15.05 19.59 33.49
CA LEU A 169 13.64 19.92 33.29
C LEU A 169 13.43 21.01 32.24
N GLU A 170 14.33 21.99 32.16
CA GLU A 170 14.31 23.02 31.12
C GLU A 170 14.60 22.42 29.74
N ALA A 171 15.59 21.54 29.64
CA ALA A 171 15.86 20.78 28.42
C ALA A 171 14.64 19.93 28.01
N ARG A 172 13.95 19.30 28.97
CA ARG A 172 12.71 18.57 28.70
C ARG A 172 11.64 19.49 28.12
N GLU A 173 11.44 20.67 28.70
CA GLU A 173 10.44 21.62 28.19
C GLU A 173 10.71 21.99 26.73
N GLN A 174 11.97 22.27 26.37
CA GLN A 174 12.33 22.55 24.98
C GLN A 174 11.98 21.40 24.03
N VAL A 175 12.24 20.15 24.44
CA VAL A 175 11.87 18.96 23.67
C VAL A 175 10.36 18.83 23.52
N VAL A 176 9.60 19.04 24.60
CA VAL A 176 8.11 18.96 24.57
C VAL A 176 7.52 20.04 23.65
N GLN A 177 8.10 21.25 23.64
CA GLN A 177 7.68 22.32 22.73
C GLN A 177 8.00 22.00 21.27
N GLU A 178 9.12 21.33 21.00
CA GLU A 178 9.45 20.90 19.64
C GLU A 178 8.51 19.80 19.13
N VAL A 179 8.12 18.87 20.00
CA VAL A 179 7.09 17.88 19.69
C VAL A 179 5.77 18.58 19.37
N HIS A 180 5.35 19.58 20.16
CA HIS A 180 4.12 20.33 19.90
C HIS A 180 4.12 20.96 18.50
N LYS A 181 5.20 21.65 18.12
CA LYS A 181 5.36 22.22 16.77
C LYS A 181 5.32 21.14 15.68
N SER A 182 5.92 19.98 15.95
CA SER A 182 5.90 18.86 15.01
C SER A 182 4.48 18.34 14.79
N VAL A 183 3.68 18.23 15.86
CA VAL A 183 2.25 17.87 15.75
C VAL A 183 1.51 18.89 14.89
N GLU A 184 1.68 20.20 15.15
CA GLU A 184 1.04 21.26 14.35
C GLU A 184 1.46 21.22 12.88
N HIS A 185 2.72 20.91 12.60
CA HIS A 185 3.23 20.81 11.25
C HIS A 185 2.64 19.60 10.51
N VAL A 186 2.57 18.44 11.17
CA VAL A 186 1.92 17.25 10.61
C VAL A 186 0.44 17.54 10.32
N SER A 187 -0.28 18.17 11.25
CA SER A 187 -1.66 18.59 11.03
C SER A 187 -1.80 19.51 9.82
N LYS A 188 -0.95 20.54 9.70
CA LYS A 188 -0.97 21.46 8.55
C LYS A 188 -0.68 20.77 7.23
N ILE A 189 0.28 19.84 7.19
CA ILE A 189 0.59 19.09 5.98
C ILE A 189 -0.63 18.28 5.55
N ILE A 190 -1.29 17.59 6.49
CA ILE A 190 -2.49 16.80 6.23
C ILE A 190 -3.66 17.71 5.79
N GLU A 191 -3.89 18.85 6.45
CA GLU A 191 -4.93 19.82 6.06
C GLU A 191 -4.70 20.42 4.67
N GLN A 192 -3.46 20.83 4.36
CA GLN A 192 -3.08 21.31 3.05
C GLN A 192 -3.33 20.23 1.99
N PHE A 193 -2.97 19.00 2.32
CA PHE A 193 -3.20 17.85 1.46
C PHE A 193 -4.70 17.65 1.16
N HIS A 194 -5.56 17.66 2.17
CA HIS A 194 -7.02 17.59 1.98
C HIS A 194 -7.56 18.77 1.14
N THR A 195 -7.05 19.97 1.37
CA THR A 195 -7.47 21.17 0.63
C THR A 195 -7.09 21.07 -0.85
N PHE A 196 -5.89 20.57 -1.16
CA PHE A 196 -5.47 20.34 -2.55
C PHE A 196 -6.38 19.33 -3.25
N ARG A 197 -6.76 18.24 -2.56
CA ARG A 197 -7.67 17.24 -3.11
C ARG A 197 -9.05 17.82 -3.43
N VAL A 198 -9.66 18.57 -2.50
CA VAL A 198 -10.99 19.18 -2.74
C VAL A 198 -10.97 20.08 -3.99
N LYS A 199 -9.88 20.84 -4.18
CA LYS A 199 -9.69 21.69 -5.37
C LYS A 199 -9.47 20.89 -6.65
N GLU A 200 -8.77 19.76 -6.57
CA GLU A 200 -8.58 18.85 -7.71
C GLU A 200 -9.91 18.23 -8.15
N ASP A 201 -10.70 17.70 -7.21
CA ASP A 201 -12.03 17.14 -7.45
C ASP A 201 -12.99 18.20 -8.05
N GLU A 202 -12.99 19.42 -7.54
CA GLU A 202 -13.79 20.54 -8.09
C GLU A 202 -13.37 20.90 -9.52
N SER A 203 -12.07 20.92 -9.80
CA SER A 203 -11.52 21.21 -11.13
C SER A 203 -11.88 20.11 -12.14
N GLU A 204 -11.80 18.84 -11.74
CA GLU A 204 -12.23 17.72 -12.59
C GLU A 204 -13.72 17.74 -12.88
N LEU A 205 -14.57 18.00 -11.88
CA LEU A 205 -16.00 18.16 -12.07
C LEU A 205 -16.33 19.34 -12.99
N ALA A 206 -15.61 20.46 -12.87
CA ALA A 206 -15.77 21.60 -13.76
C ALA A 206 -15.42 21.25 -15.21
N LYS A 207 -14.31 20.51 -15.43
CA LYS A 207 -13.93 20.01 -16.77
C LYS A 207 -14.99 19.09 -17.36
N LEU A 208 -15.49 18.12 -16.59
CA LEU A 208 -16.53 17.19 -17.05
C LEU A 208 -17.82 17.90 -17.43
N ARG A 209 -18.24 18.92 -16.66
CA ARG A 209 -19.39 19.76 -17.01
C ARG A 209 -19.17 20.49 -18.33
N GLN A 210 -17.98 21.05 -18.54
CA GLN A 210 -17.65 21.75 -19.77
C GLN A 210 -17.61 20.81 -20.99
N GLU A 211 -17.08 19.59 -20.83
CA GLU A 211 -17.12 18.57 -21.87
C GLU A 211 -18.56 18.14 -22.20
N LEU A 212 -19.41 18.00 -21.19
CA LEU A 212 -20.81 17.64 -21.37
C LEU A 212 -21.60 18.76 -22.08
N ASP A 213 -21.36 20.03 -21.74
CA ASP A 213 -21.93 21.17 -22.45
C ASP A 213 -21.46 21.22 -23.91
N ASN A 214 -20.18 20.94 -24.17
CA ASN A 214 -19.64 20.89 -25.53
C ASN A 214 -20.29 19.77 -26.36
N THR A 215 -20.50 18.59 -25.77
CA THR A 215 -21.16 17.46 -26.44
C THR A 215 -22.63 17.76 -26.72
N MET A 216 -23.36 18.40 -25.80
CA MET A 216 -24.72 18.85 -26.02
C MET A 216 -24.83 19.91 -27.13
N GLN A 217 -23.91 20.87 -27.18
CA GLN A 217 -23.88 21.87 -28.26
C GLN A 217 -23.59 21.22 -29.62
N ALA A 218 -22.68 20.25 -29.67
CA ALA A 218 -22.40 19.50 -30.88
C ALA A 218 -23.63 18.70 -31.36
N ALA A 219 -24.35 18.06 -30.43
CA ALA A 219 -25.60 17.36 -30.73
C ALA A 219 -26.68 18.29 -31.29
N ARG A 220 -26.92 19.45 -30.64
CA ARG A 220 -27.88 20.47 -31.15
C ARG A 220 -27.53 20.95 -32.55
N ARG A 221 -26.25 21.24 -32.82
CA ARG A 221 -25.79 21.65 -34.17
C ARG A 221 -25.98 20.54 -35.20
N ALA A 222 -25.82 19.27 -34.81
CA ALA A 222 -26.08 18.14 -35.70
C ALA A 222 -27.57 18.02 -36.02
N GLU A 223 -28.45 18.17 -35.02
CA GLU A 223 -29.90 18.19 -35.22
C GLU A 223 -30.35 19.35 -36.12
N GLU A 224 -29.84 20.56 -35.91
CA GLU A 224 -30.12 21.74 -36.76
C GLU A 224 -29.70 21.49 -38.22
N ARG A 225 -28.55 20.84 -38.44
CA ARG A 225 -28.10 20.47 -39.80
C ARG A 225 -29.02 19.43 -40.42
N VAL A 226 -29.42 18.38 -39.69
CA VAL A 226 -30.35 17.36 -40.19
C VAL A 226 -31.72 17.98 -40.52
N ALA A 227 -32.22 18.88 -39.68
CA ALA A 227 -33.46 19.62 -39.93
C ALA A 227 -33.35 20.54 -41.16
N ALA A 228 -32.18 21.16 -41.39
CA ALA A 228 -31.93 21.96 -42.59
C ALA A 228 -31.95 21.12 -43.88
N PHE A 229 -31.44 19.88 -43.84
CA PHE A 229 -31.49 18.95 -44.98
C PHE A 229 -32.89 18.30 -45.18
N GLY A 230 -33.74 18.29 -44.16
CA GLY A 230 -35.10 17.72 -44.21
C GLY A 230 -36.15 18.62 -44.87
N LYS A 231 -35.81 19.84 -45.33
CA LYS A 231 -36.72 20.67 -46.11
C LYS A 231 -36.68 20.22 -47.59
N PRO A 232 -37.79 19.76 -48.19
CA PRO A 232 -37.81 19.39 -49.59
C PRO A 232 -37.51 20.62 -50.44
N SER A 233 -36.41 20.56 -51.20
CA SER A 233 -36.09 21.56 -52.21
C SER A 233 -37.16 21.47 -53.29
N ASN A 234 -38.08 22.44 -53.29
CA ASN A 234 -39.04 22.61 -54.37
C ASN A 234 -38.24 23.10 -55.59
N TYR A 235 -37.70 22.17 -56.36
CA TYR A 235 -37.08 22.49 -57.64
C TYR A 235 -38.19 22.91 -58.60
N ASP A 236 -38.23 24.20 -58.88
CA ASP A 236 -39.11 24.77 -59.90
C ASP A 236 -38.55 24.41 -61.27
N ILE A 237 -39.31 23.61 -62.03
CA ILE A 237 -38.90 23.05 -63.32
C ILE A 237 -39.18 24.07 -64.45
N SER A 238 -39.65 25.27 -64.13
CA SER A 238 -39.98 26.31 -65.11
C SER A 238 -38.78 27.09 -65.66
N GLU A 239 -37.55 26.80 -65.24
CA GLU A 239 -36.35 27.53 -65.69
C GLU A 239 -35.62 26.86 -66.88
N PHE A 240 -36.19 25.80 -67.46
CA PHE A 240 -35.61 25.04 -68.58
C PHE A 240 -36.48 24.97 -69.86
N GLU A 241 -37.46 25.86 -70.04
CA GLU A 241 -38.17 26.04 -71.33
C GLU A 241 -37.79 27.33 -72.06
#